data_AF-A0AA45ANG9-F1
#
_entry.id   AF-A0AA45ANG9-F1
#
_cell.length_a   1.000
_cell.length_b   1.000
_cell.length_c   1.000
_cell.angle_alpha   90.00
_cell.angle_beta   90.00
_cell.angle_gamma   90.00
#
_symmetry.space_group_name_H-M   'P 1'
#
loop_
_entity.id
_entity.type
_entity.pdbx_description
1 polymer ?
#
loop_
_entity_poly.entity_id
_entity_poly.type
_entity_poly.pdbx_seq_one_letter_code
_entity_poly.pdbx_strand_id
1 'polypeptide(L)'
;MSDQPRPPYLSPFPVAGLIPNTSTDVPVSAVHLVLYLTSVLSNILILRQNKGRGRPFPFQVLLIIYSVFRIVALTLRISYAAVPDNINLAIAANIISNAGVIVIFVLNLLVSPRLMRRFFGVRGATGWRRKTSTIPFFAAIPFLPSMLLTVVNVTILTYFTNDPKVRLDCLTAQKVASVTFVVIAFLPAPFAATVAILSSPIEKQHRQQQAEKEATGSSAARRSFASRVIHPDDRSTGTVRGSALLMAFGSAVLTVGAAYRTTSILSPRRMPGDPAWYHERPAYYCFNYMLELVVVAAYLIFRFDQRFREMTEEEQEAQGTLVAPSYSDRKDSEEAVASRADGEQGGPLTTAAASKDDEIV
;
A
#
# COMPACT_ATOMS: atom_id res chain seq x y z
N MET A 1 30.20 -3.76 -44.79
CA MET A 1 29.21 -3.13 -43.88
C MET A 1 28.55 -4.27 -43.15
N SER A 2 28.98 -4.57 -41.94
CA SER A 2 28.41 -5.67 -41.15
C SER A 2 26.97 -5.32 -40.78
N ASP A 3 26.07 -6.25 -41.09
CA ASP A 3 24.63 -6.16 -40.84
C ASP A 3 24.42 -6.16 -39.33
N GLN A 4 24.50 -4.99 -38.69
CA GLN A 4 24.22 -4.88 -37.27
C GLN A 4 22.72 -5.10 -37.06
N PRO A 5 22.34 -5.97 -36.12
CA PRO A 5 20.93 -6.22 -35.84
C PRO A 5 20.21 -4.91 -35.55
N ARG A 6 18.96 -4.78 -36.00
CA ARG A 6 18.16 -3.58 -35.69
C ARG A 6 17.65 -3.68 -34.24
N PRO A 7 17.55 -2.56 -33.51
CA PRO A 7 16.96 -2.56 -32.17
C PRO A 7 15.50 -3.05 -32.22
N PRO A 8 14.97 -3.66 -31.16
CA PRO A 8 15.61 -3.89 -29.85
C PRO A 8 16.64 -5.03 -29.85
N TYR A 9 17.70 -4.87 -29.06
CA TYR A 9 18.78 -5.84 -28.89
C TYR A 9 18.55 -6.74 -27.68
N LEU A 10 18.94 -8.02 -27.77
CA LEU A 10 18.98 -8.90 -26.61
C LEU A 10 19.96 -8.37 -25.56
N SER A 11 19.59 -8.47 -24.29
CA SER A 11 20.51 -8.15 -23.19
C SER A 11 21.72 -9.09 -23.25
N PRO A 12 22.96 -8.59 -23.37
CA PRO A 12 24.17 -9.41 -23.29
C PRO A 12 24.49 -9.84 -21.85
N PHE A 13 23.64 -9.54 -20.87
CA PHE A 13 23.77 -9.98 -19.50
C PHE A 13 22.56 -10.86 -19.11
N PRO A 14 22.77 -11.90 -18.29
CA PRO A 14 21.68 -12.71 -17.73
C PRO A 14 20.67 -11.82 -17.00
N VAL A 15 19.39 -11.99 -17.33
CA VAL A 15 18.27 -11.37 -16.63
C VAL A 15 17.66 -12.41 -15.69
N ALA A 16 17.09 -11.96 -14.56
CA ALA A 16 16.41 -12.86 -13.63
C ALA A 16 15.32 -13.68 -14.35
N GLY A 17 15.37 -15.01 -14.16
CA GLY A 17 14.46 -15.95 -14.81
C GLY A 17 14.92 -16.43 -16.18
N LEU A 18 16.01 -15.89 -16.73
CA LEU A 18 16.54 -16.22 -18.06
C LEU A 18 15.46 -16.10 -19.18
N ILE A 19 15.82 -16.58 -20.37
CA ILE A 19 14.86 -16.78 -21.46
C ILE A 19 13.92 -17.92 -21.04
N PRO A 20 12.60 -17.70 -21.01
CA PRO A 20 11.64 -18.70 -20.56
C PRO A 20 11.60 -19.90 -21.50
N ASN A 21 11.31 -21.07 -20.94
CA ASN A 21 11.13 -22.32 -21.67
C ASN A 21 9.71 -22.86 -21.46
N THR A 22 9.11 -23.42 -22.50
CA THR A 22 7.76 -23.98 -22.47
C THR A 22 7.61 -25.11 -21.45
N SER A 23 8.60 -26.00 -21.34
CA SER A 23 8.52 -27.17 -20.44
C SER A 23 8.51 -26.83 -18.95
N THR A 24 9.14 -25.71 -18.55
CA THR A 24 9.32 -25.36 -17.13
C THR A 24 8.56 -24.10 -16.72
N ASP A 25 8.61 -23.04 -17.52
CA ASP A 25 8.02 -21.76 -17.15
C ASP A 25 6.49 -21.78 -17.28
N VAL A 26 5.93 -22.49 -18.25
CA VAL A 26 4.48 -22.54 -18.48
C VAL A 26 3.75 -23.23 -17.32
N PRO A 27 4.14 -24.43 -16.86
CA PRO A 27 3.47 -25.07 -15.73
C PRO A 27 3.58 -24.24 -14.43
N VAL A 28 4.76 -23.71 -14.13
CA VAL A 28 4.98 -22.92 -12.90
C VAL A 28 4.20 -21.61 -12.95
N SER A 29 4.15 -20.94 -14.09
CA SER A 29 3.36 -19.72 -14.28
C SER A 29 1.86 -20.01 -14.19
N ALA A 30 1.37 -21.12 -14.73
CA ALA A 30 -0.04 -21.51 -14.65
C ALA A 30 -0.50 -21.73 -13.20
N VAL A 31 0.32 -22.36 -12.36
CA VAL A 31 0.02 -22.53 -10.93
C VAL A 31 -0.10 -21.18 -10.23
N HIS A 32 0.86 -20.27 -10.44
CA HIS A 32 0.79 -18.93 -9.86
C HIS A 32 -0.40 -18.14 -10.39
N LEU A 33 -0.74 -18.29 -11.68
CA LEU A 33 -1.88 -17.64 -12.31
C LEU A 33 -3.19 -18.01 -11.59
N VAL A 34 -3.40 -19.30 -11.32
CA VAL A 34 -4.56 -19.79 -10.56
C VAL A 34 -4.59 -19.21 -9.15
N LEU A 35 -3.45 -19.18 -8.45
CA LEU A 35 -3.36 -18.61 -7.09
C LEU A 35 -3.65 -17.10 -7.04
N TYR A 36 -3.24 -16.34 -8.06
CA TYR A 36 -3.58 -14.92 -8.13
C TYR A 36 -5.02 -14.69 -8.57
N LEU A 37 -5.61 -15.54 -9.41
CA LEU A 37 -7.03 -15.49 -9.75
C LEU A 37 -7.92 -15.74 -8.52
N THR A 38 -7.59 -16.73 -7.70
CA THR A 38 -8.32 -16.99 -6.45
C THR A 38 -8.14 -15.84 -5.45
N SER A 39 -6.94 -15.24 -5.39
CA SER A 39 -6.71 -14.01 -4.62
C SER A 39 -7.59 -12.85 -5.12
N VAL A 40 -7.66 -12.58 -6.42
CA VAL A 40 -8.53 -11.52 -6.99
C VAL A 40 -9.98 -11.74 -6.57
N LEU A 41 -10.49 -12.96 -6.78
CA LEU A 41 -11.87 -13.29 -6.44
C LEU A 41 -12.14 -13.07 -4.94
N SER A 42 -11.25 -13.56 -4.08
CA SER A 42 -11.36 -13.41 -2.62
C SER A 42 -11.38 -11.94 -2.21
N ASN A 43 -10.50 -11.11 -2.78
CA ASN A 43 -10.44 -9.68 -2.49
C ASN A 43 -11.69 -8.94 -2.98
N ILE A 44 -12.25 -9.30 -4.14
CA ILE A 44 -13.52 -8.72 -4.65
C ILE A 44 -14.69 -9.09 -3.73
N LEU A 45 -14.76 -10.35 -3.29
CA LEU A 45 -15.80 -10.81 -2.37
C LEU A 45 -15.74 -10.06 -1.04
N ILE A 46 -14.54 -9.90 -0.46
CA ILE A 46 -14.34 -9.12 0.77
C ILE A 46 -14.77 -7.67 0.57
N LEU A 47 -14.36 -7.03 -0.53
CA LEU A 47 -14.72 -5.64 -0.82
C LEU A 47 -16.25 -5.46 -0.95
N ARG A 48 -16.93 -6.38 -1.64
CA ARG A 48 -18.40 -6.38 -1.78
C ARG A 48 -19.10 -6.60 -0.45
N GLN A 49 -18.64 -7.57 0.35
CA GLN A 49 -19.21 -7.84 1.66
C GLN A 49 -19.05 -6.65 2.62
N ASN A 50 -17.87 -6.01 2.61
CA ASN A 50 -17.60 -4.84 3.44
C ASN A 50 -18.45 -3.64 3.05
N LYS A 51 -18.65 -3.41 1.74
CA LYS A 51 -19.57 -2.39 1.24
C LYS A 51 -21.02 -2.69 1.63
N GLY A 52 -21.45 -3.95 1.53
CA GLY A 52 -22.79 -4.38 1.94
C GLY A 52 -23.06 -4.23 3.44
N ARG A 53 -22.02 -4.34 4.28
CA ARG A 53 -22.07 -4.07 5.73
C ARG A 53 -21.91 -2.59 6.11
N GLY A 54 -21.85 -1.67 5.14
CA GLY A 54 -21.63 -0.24 5.40
C GLY A 54 -20.24 0.12 5.93
N ARG A 55 -19.26 -0.80 5.85
CA ARG A 55 -17.91 -0.67 6.44
C ARG A 55 -16.85 -0.76 5.34
N PRO A 56 -16.78 0.20 4.40
CA PRO A 56 -15.87 0.12 3.26
C PRO A 56 -14.40 0.20 3.69
N PHE A 57 -13.56 -0.62 3.05
CA PHE A 57 -12.11 -0.58 3.22
C PHE A 57 -11.45 -0.34 1.85
N PRO A 58 -11.14 0.92 1.48
CA PRO A 58 -10.72 1.26 0.12
C PRO A 58 -9.37 0.65 -0.27
N PHE A 59 -8.48 0.39 0.70
CA PHE A 59 -7.17 -0.21 0.42
C PHE A 59 -7.25 -1.65 -0.09
N GLN A 60 -8.40 -2.33 0.04
CA GLN A 60 -8.62 -3.63 -0.58
C GLN A 60 -8.47 -3.57 -2.11
N VAL A 61 -8.80 -2.43 -2.72
CA VAL A 61 -8.65 -2.22 -4.16
C VAL A 61 -7.19 -2.36 -4.60
N LEU A 62 -6.22 -1.95 -3.78
CA LEU A 62 -4.80 -2.10 -4.11
C LEU A 62 -4.36 -3.58 -4.17
N LEU A 63 -4.95 -4.46 -3.35
CA LEU A 63 -4.69 -5.90 -3.42
C LEU A 63 -5.26 -6.54 -4.69
N ILE A 64 -6.42 -6.04 -5.15
CA ILE A 64 -7.02 -6.44 -6.43
C ILE A 64 -6.11 -5.98 -7.57
N ILE A 65 -5.74 -4.70 -7.60
CA ILE A 65 -4.83 -4.13 -8.61
C ILE A 65 -3.52 -4.91 -8.64
N TYR A 66 -2.90 -5.13 -7.48
CA TYR A 66 -1.67 -5.92 -7.35
C TYR A 66 -1.81 -7.31 -8.00
N SER A 67 -2.88 -8.04 -7.67
CA SER A 67 -3.10 -9.39 -8.18
C SER A 67 -3.35 -9.38 -9.70
N VAL A 68 -4.02 -8.36 -10.24
CA VAL A 68 -4.19 -8.15 -11.69
C VAL A 68 -2.85 -7.90 -12.39
N PHE A 69 -1.98 -7.06 -11.83
CA PHE A 69 -0.63 -6.86 -12.37
C PHE A 69 0.15 -8.19 -12.45
N ARG A 70 -0.01 -9.07 -11.45
CA ARG A 70 0.65 -10.39 -11.44
C ARG A 70 0.07 -11.35 -12.48
N ILE A 71 -1.24 -11.37 -12.66
CA ILE A 71 -1.90 -12.13 -13.73
C ILE A 71 -1.36 -11.69 -15.08
N VAL A 72 -1.32 -10.38 -15.37
CA VAL A 72 -0.81 -9.85 -16.64
C VAL A 72 0.68 -10.18 -16.83
N ALA A 73 1.51 -10.01 -15.80
CA ALA A 73 2.93 -10.35 -15.86
C ALA A 73 3.17 -11.84 -16.19
N LEU A 74 2.44 -12.75 -15.53
CA LEU A 74 2.56 -14.19 -15.75
C LEU A 74 2.04 -14.60 -17.14
N THR A 75 0.95 -13.99 -17.62
CA THR A 75 0.48 -14.22 -18.98
C THR A 75 1.51 -13.77 -20.01
N LEU A 76 2.11 -12.59 -19.84
CA LEU A 76 3.20 -12.12 -20.71
C LEU A 76 4.42 -13.05 -20.65
N ARG A 77 4.74 -13.61 -19.47
CA ARG A 77 5.82 -14.58 -19.30
C ARG A 77 5.55 -15.89 -20.04
N ILE A 78 4.30 -16.39 -20.02
CA ILE A 78 3.87 -17.55 -20.80
C ILE A 78 3.96 -17.26 -22.29
N SER A 79 3.48 -16.10 -22.74
CA SER A 79 3.57 -15.69 -24.15
C SER A 79 5.02 -15.57 -24.62
N TYR A 80 5.91 -15.03 -23.78
CA TYR A 80 7.34 -14.96 -24.09
C TYR A 80 7.99 -16.36 -24.15
N ALA A 81 7.51 -17.34 -23.39
CA ALA A 81 7.96 -18.73 -23.50
C ALA A 81 7.56 -19.38 -24.83
N ALA A 82 6.39 -19.03 -25.38
CA ALA A 82 5.90 -19.55 -26.64
C ALA A 82 6.57 -18.90 -27.87
N VAL A 83 6.96 -17.62 -27.75
CA VAL A 83 7.58 -16.84 -28.84
C VAL A 83 8.83 -16.11 -28.30
N PRO A 84 9.95 -16.83 -28.09
CA PRO A 84 11.16 -16.26 -27.48
C PRO A 84 11.87 -15.24 -28.37
N ASP A 85 11.61 -15.24 -29.68
CA ASP A 85 12.23 -14.29 -30.62
C ASP A 85 11.66 -12.86 -30.48
N ASN A 86 10.50 -12.72 -29.86
CA ASN A 86 9.85 -11.42 -29.70
C ASN A 86 10.32 -10.70 -28.43
N ILE A 87 11.37 -9.89 -28.58
CA ILE A 87 11.99 -9.11 -27.49
C ILE A 87 10.99 -8.13 -26.83
N ASN A 88 9.96 -7.66 -27.56
CA ASN A 88 8.96 -6.75 -26.99
C ASN A 88 8.15 -7.43 -25.87
N LEU A 89 7.91 -8.74 -25.97
CA LEU A 89 7.26 -9.51 -24.90
C LEU A 89 8.14 -9.57 -23.65
N ALA A 90 9.46 -9.70 -23.82
CA ALA A 90 10.41 -9.69 -22.73
C ALA A 90 10.43 -8.34 -21.99
N ILE A 91 10.44 -7.24 -22.76
CA ILE A 91 10.40 -5.87 -22.22
C ILE A 91 9.10 -5.65 -21.45
N ALA A 92 7.95 -6.00 -22.06
CA ALA A 92 6.63 -5.83 -21.46
C ALA A 92 6.49 -6.65 -20.16
N ALA A 93 6.91 -7.93 -20.17
CA ALA A 93 6.84 -8.79 -19.00
C ALA A 93 7.64 -8.23 -17.82
N ASN A 94 8.84 -7.68 -18.08
CA ASN A 94 9.69 -7.10 -17.04
C ASN A 94 9.10 -5.80 -16.46
N ILE A 95 8.60 -4.91 -17.33
CA ILE A 95 7.96 -3.65 -16.90
C ILE A 95 6.74 -3.94 -16.01
N ILE A 96 5.83 -4.81 -16.45
CA ILE A 96 4.62 -5.15 -15.70
C ILE A 96 4.96 -5.86 -14.39
N SER A 97 5.94 -6.77 -14.40
CA SER A 97 6.41 -7.45 -13.18
C SER A 97 6.93 -6.45 -12.13
N ASN A 98 7.74 -5.47 -12.53
CA ASN A 98 8.26 -4.46 -11.61
C ASN A 98 7.17 -3.48 -11.13
N ALA A 99 6.26 -3.08 -12.01
CA ALA A 99 5.13 -2.22 -11.64
C ALA A 99 4.24 -2.86 -10.57
N GLY A 100 3.98 -4.17 -10.67
CA GLY A 100 3.19 -4.91 -9.69
C GLY A 100 3.77 -4.83 -8.27
N VAL A 101 5.09 -4.92 -8.11
CA VAL A 101 5.77 -4.83 -6.79
C VAL A 101 5.48 -3.51 -6.08
N ILE A 102 5.38 -2.42 -6.83
CA ILE A 102 5.20 -1.08 -6.26
C ILE A 102 3.82 -0.93 -5.62
N VAL A 103 2.79 -1.57 -6.18
CA VAL A 103 1.43 -1.51 -5.64
C VAL A 103 1.38 -2.01 -4.20
N ILE A 104 2.08 -3.11 -3.88
CA ILE A 104 2.09 -3.67 -2.53
C ILE A 104 2.97 -2.85 -1.57
N PHE A 105 4.01 -2.17 -2.05
CA PHE A 105 4.76 -1.20 -1.24
C PHE A 105 3.90 0.02 -0.88
N VAL A 106 3.16 0.56 -1.85
CA VAL A 106 2.22 1.66 -1.62
C VAL A 106 1.16 1.25 -0.59
N LEU A 107 0.60 0.04 -0.70
CA LEU A 107 -0.34 -0.48 0.29
C LEU A 107 0.25 -0.49 1.70
N ASN A 108 1.45 -1.05 1.89
CA ASN A 108 2.09 -1.09 3.20
C ASN A 108 2.36 0.32 3.75
N LEU A 109 2.84 1.24 2.92
CA LEU A 109 3.06 2.64 3.32
C LEU A 109 1.76 3.35 3.71
N LEU A 110 0.67 3.15 2.97
CA LEU A 110 -0.61 3.79 3.26
C LEU A 110 -1.26 3.29 4.55
N VAL A 111 -1.02 2.04 4.91
CA VAL A 111 -1.62 1.42 6.11
C VAL A 111 -0.76 1.64 7.36
N SER A 112 0.54 1.86 7.20
CA SER A 112 1.48 2.08 8.32
C SER A 112 1.11 3.26 9.25
N PRO A 113 0.73 4.45 8.74
CA PRO A 113 0.23 5.55 9.56
C PRO A 113 -0.96 5.17 10.45
N ARG A 114 -1.85 4.29 9.99
CA ARG A 114 -3.04 3.87 10.76
C ARG A 114 -2.66 3.08 11.99
N LEU A 115 -1.68 2.19 11.85
CA LEU A 115 -1.13 1.44 12.99
C LEU A 115 -0.56 2.39 14.04
N MET A 116 0.18 3.41 13.58
CA MET A 116 0.84 4.37 14.47
C MET A 116 -0.17 5.31 15.12
N ARG A 117 -1.18 5.79 14.38
CA ARG A 117 -2.29 6.56 14.97
C ARG A 117 -3.02 5.77 16.05
N ARG A 118 -3.30 4.48 15.80
CA ARG A 118 -3.93 3.60 16.79
C ARG A 118 -3.03 3.41 18.02
N PHE A 119 -1.73 3.20 17.84
CA PHE A 119 -0.78 3.03 18.93
C PHE A 119 -0.58 4.30 19.79
N PHE A 120 -0.37 5.46 19.17
CA PHE A 120 -0.20 6.73 19.89
C PHE A 120 -1.51 7.27 20.47
N GLY A 121 -2.66 6.90 19.89
CA GLY A 121 -3.98 7.15 20.47
C GLY A 121 -4.13 6.49 21.84
N VAL A 122 -3.77 5.21 21.95
CA VAL A 122 -3.76 4.47 23.23
C VAL A 122 -2.83 5.13 24.26
N ARG A 123 -1.74 5.77 23.82
CA ARG A 123 -0.76 6.43 24.69
C ARG A 123 -1.14 7.85 25.14
N GLY A 124 -2.31 8.36 24.74
CA GLY A 124 -2.73 9.73 25.05
C GLY A 124 -1.81 10.80 24.44
N ALA A 125 -0.99 10.46 23.45
CA ALA A 125 0.03 11.38 22.94
C ALA A 125 -0.61 12.58 22.21
N THR A 126 -0.10 13.78 22.49
CA THR A 126 -0.49 15.06 21.91
C THR A 126 -0.39 15.06 20.38
N GLY A 127 -1.32 15.72 19.69
CA GLY A 127 -1.49 15.67 18.23
C GLY A 127 -0.23 15.94 17.39
N TRP A 128 0.73 16.72 17.90
CA TRP A 128 2.00 16.97 17.21
C TRP A 128 2.86 15.71 17.06
N ARG A 129 2.99 14.90 18.13
CA ARG A 129 3.73 13.61 18.10
C ARG A 129 3.04 12.58 17.20
N ARG A 130 1.72 12.65 17.06
CA ARG A 130 0.96 11.78 16.14
C ARG A 130 1.25 12.15 14.68
N LYS A 131 1.23 13.44 14.35
CA LYS A 131 1.51 13.92 12.98
C LYS A 131 2.95 13.61 12.57
N THR A 132 3.93 13.96 13.41
CA THR A 132 5.36 13.76 13.07
C THR A 132 5.71 12.30 12.82
N SER A 133 5.08 11.37 13.54
CA SER A 133 5.33 9.94 13.36
C SER A 133 4.84 9.40 12.01
N THR A 134 3.83 10.03 11.39
CA THR A 134 3.26 9.57 10.10
C THR A 134 3.95 10.13 8.86
N ILE A 135 4.72 11.21 9.00
CA ILE A 135 5.43 11.90 7.90
C ILE A 135 6.30 10.97 7.05
N PRO A 136 7.16 10.08 7.60
CA PRO A 136 8.08 9.30 6.77
C PRO A 136 7.36 8.38 5.76
N PHE A 137 6.16 7.89 6.09
CA PHE A 137 5.40 7.02 5.18
C PHE A 137 4.81 7.79 4.00
N PHE A 138 4.21 8.96 4.27
CA PHE A 138 3.66 9.79 3.21
C PHE A 138 4.75 10.40 2.31
N ALA A 139 5.88 10.78 2.91
CA ALA A 139 7.03 11.29 2.18
C ALA A 139 7.62 10.23 1.23
N ALA A 140 7.56 8.93 1.57
CA ALA A 140 8.07 7.84 0.74
C ALA A 140 7.19 7.52 -0.48
N ILE A 141 5.89 7.81 -0.45
CA ILE A 141 4.94 7.47 -1.53
C ILE A 141 5.33 8.07 -2.89
N PRO A 142 5.64 9.37 -3.06
CA PRO A 142 5.97 9.93 -4.36
C PRO A 142 7.29 9.41 -4.96
N PHE A 143 8.20 8.87 -4.14
CA PHE A 143 9.45 8.27 -4.63
C PHE A 143 9.22 6.95 -5.37
N LEU A 144 8.16 6.21 -5.04
CA LEU A 144 7.87 4.93 -5.69
C LEU A 144 7.53 5.06 -7.19
N PRO A 145 6.55 5.88 -7.61
CA PRO A 145 6.24 6.03 -9.03
C PRO A 145 7.36 6.75 -9.79
N SER A 146 8.08 7.68 -9.18
CA SER A 146 9.22 8.34 -9.85
C SER A 146 10.35 7.34 -10.14
N MET A 147 10.71 6.49 -9.18
CA MET A 147 11.69 5.42 -9.40
C MET A 147 11.20 4.38 -10.40
N LEU A 148 9.90 4.07 -10.45
CA LEU A 148 9.34 3.21 -11.49
C LEU A 148 9.58 3.79 -12.87
N LEU A 149 9.23 5.06 -13.07
CA LEU A 149 9.42 5.74 -14.36
C LEU A 149 10.89 5.74 -14.77
N THR A 150 11.80 6.01 -13.83
CA THR A 150 13.24 5.87 -14.07
C THR A 150 13.59 4.45 -14.50
N VAL A 151 13.18 3.42 -13.74
CA VAL A 151 13.47 2.00 -14.04
C VAL A 151 12.92 1.58 -15.38
N VAL A 152 11.69 1.97 -15.72
CA VAL A 152 11.05 1.67 -17.01
C VAL A 152 11.86 2.30 -18.14
N ASN A 153 12.16 3.60 -18.05
CA ASN A 153 12.92 4.30 -19.07
C ASN A 153 14.30 3.68 -19.28
N VAL A 154 15.09 3.50 -18.22
CA VAL A 154 16.45 2.93 -18.34
C VAL A 154 16.43 1.47 -18.78
N THR A 155 15.37 0.71 -18.44
CA THR A 155 15.19 -0.65 -18.96
C THR A 155 14.98 -0.61 -20.45
N ILE A 156 14.05 0.20 -20.96
CA ILE A 156 13.81 0.36 -22.39
C ILE A 156 15.10 0.81 -23.09
N LEU A 157 15.74 1.88 -22.61
CA LEU A 157 17.01 2.38 -23.15
C LEU A 157 18.10 1.29 -23.24
N THR A 158 18.19 0.40 -22.25
CA THR A 158 19.16 -0.71 -22.25
C THR A 158 18.95 -1.69 -23.42
N TYR A 159 17.70 -1.89 -23.87
CA TYR A 159 17.38 -2.73 -25.03
C TYR A 159 17.55 -1.99 -26.37
N PHE A 160 17.60 -0.66 -26.39
CA PHE A 160 17.67 0.13 -27.63
C PHE A 160 19.06 0.74 -27.90
N THR A 161 20.01 0.60 -26.98
CA THR A 161 21.37 1.16 -27.12
C THR A 161 22.46 0.08 -27.04
N ASN A 162 23.47 0.20 -27.89
CA ASN A 162 24.69 -0.62 -27.86
C ASN A 162 25.88 0.10 -27.24
N ASP A 163 25.75 1.39 -26.89
CA ASP A 163 26.85 2.16 -26.30
C ASP A 163 27.14 1.66 -24.87
N PRO A 164 28.37 1.16 -24.59
CA PRO A 164 28.74 0.67 -23.27
C PRO A 164 28.63 1.74 -22.17
N LYS A 165 28.85 3.02 -22.49
CA LYS A 165 28.76 4.12 -21.53
C LYS A 165 27.31 4.34 -21.09
N VAL A 166 26.39 4.45 -22.04
CA VAL A 166 24.95 4.63 -21.76
C VAL A 166 24.39 3.46 -20.95
N ARG A 167 24.83 2.22 -21.23
CA ARG A 167 24.42 1.03 -20.49
C ARG A 167 24.98 0.99 -19.07
N LEU A 168 26.12 1.63 -18.80
CA LEU A 168 26.66 1.78 -17.45
C LEU A 168 25.87 2.81 -16.65
N ASP A 169 25.49 3.93 -17.28
CA ASP A 169 24.67 4.96 -16.65
C ASP A 169 23.26 4.42 -16.32
N CYS A 170 22.65 3.68 -17.26
CA CYS A 170 21.37 2.99 -17.03
C CYS A 170 21.45 2.00 -15.85
N LEU A 171 22.54 1.23 -15.75
CA LEU A 171 22.76 0.32 -14.64
C LEU A 171 22.88 1.09 -13.31
N THR A 172 23.59 2.21 -13.30
CA THR A 172 23.73 3.05 -12.09
C THR A 172 22.38 3.56 -11.61
N ALA A 173 21.53 4.02 -12.54
CA ALA A 173 20.16 4.41 -12.22
C ALA A 173 19.32 3.23 -11.68
N GLN A 174 19.43 2.04 -12.27
CA GLN A 174 18.76 0.83 -11.77
C GLN A 174 19.24 0.44 -10.35
N LYS A 175 20.54 0.55 -10.08
CA LYS A 175 21.11 0.30 -8.74
C LYS A 175 20.48 1.24 -7.71
N VAL A 176 20.48 2.55 -7.97
CA VAL A 176 19.89 3.55 -7.07
C VAL A 176 18.41 3.29 -6.82
N ALA A 177 17.63 3.01 -7.86
CA ALA A 177 16.21 2.70 -7.72
C ALA A 177 15.97 1.43 -6.90
N SER A 178 16.72 0.35 -7.18
CA SER A 178 16.58 -0.92 -6.46
C SER A 178 16.91 -0.81 -4.97
N VAL A 179 17.98 -0.10 -4.60
CA VAL A 179 18.34 0.15 -3.20
C VAL A 179 17.26 0.97 -2.51
N THR A 180 16.70 1.98 -3.19
CA THR A 180 15.61 2.81 -2.66
C THR A 180 14.36 1.96 -2.37
N PHE A 181 14.02 1.02 -3.24
CA PHE A 181 12.91 0.09 -3.00
C PHE A 181 13.12 -0.78 -1.76
N VAL A 182 14.34 -1.23 -1.47
CA VAL A 182 14.66 -1.98 -0.25
C VAL A 182 14.40 -1.13 0.99
N VAL A 183 14.89 0.11 1.01
CA VAL A 183 14.71 1.05 2.11
C VAL A 183 13.22 1.32 2.34
N ILE A 184 12.46 1.57 1.27
CA ILE A 184 11.02 1.84 1.36
C ILE A 184 10.25 0.61 1.85
N ALA A 185 10.55 -0.58 1.34
CA ALA A 185 9.90 -1.82 1.78
C ALA A 185 10.20 -2.13 3.26
N PHE A 186 11.41 -1.83 3.71
CA PHE A 186 11.84 -2.01 5.10
C PHE A 186 11.24 -0.98 6.05
N LEU A 187 10.91 0.23 5.57
CA LEU A 187 10.49 1.35 6.42
C LEU A 187 9.39 0.99 7.43
N PRO A 188 8.31 0.26 7.11
CA PRO A 188 7.31 -0.11 8.11
C PRO A 188 7.74 -1.17 9.12
N ALA A 189 8.73 -2.02 8.80
CA ALA A 189 9.14 -3.13 9.66
C ALA A 189 9.62 -2.68 11.06
N PRO A 190 10.56 -1.73 11.23
CA PRO A 190 11.04 -1.32 12.55
C PRO A 190 9.95 -0.62 13.37
N PHE A 191 9.09 0.18 12.73
CA PHE A 191 7.97 0.83 13.42
C PHE A 191 6.95 -0.20 13.90
N ALA A 192 6.57 -1.14 13.04
CA ALA A 192 5.62 -2.20 13.38
C ALA A 192 6.19 -3.13 14.47
N ALA A 193 7.47 -3.48 14.41
CA ALA A 193 8.12 -4.27 15.46
C ALA A 193 8.12 -3.54 16.82
N THR A 194 8.44 -2.23 16.82
CA THR A 194 8.41 -1.40 18.03
C THR A 194 7.02 -1.35 18.64
N VAL A 195 5.99 -1.16 17.80
CA VAL A 195 4.58 -1.19 18.24
C VAL A 195 4.20 -2.57 18.80
N ALA A 196 4.63 -3.66 18.18
CA ALA A 196 4.33 -5.02 18.63
C ALA A 196 4.93 -5.33 20.02
N ILE A 197 6.16 -4.88 20.26
CA ILE A 197 6.84 -5.04 21.56
C ILE A 197 6.13 -4.22 22.63
N LEU A 198 5.86 -2.95 22.32
CA LEU A 198 5.42 -1.96 23.30
C LEU A 198 3.90 -1.96 23.56
N SER A 199 3.10 -2.61 22.71
CA SER A 199 1.65 -2.79 22.94
C SER A 199 1.33 -3.87 23.97
N SER A 200 2.22 -4.85 24.17
CA SER A 200 1.96 -6.00 25.05
C SER A 200 1.76 -5.65 26.54
N PRO A 201 2.49 -4.70 27.16
CA PRO A 201 2.27 -4.34 28.57
C PRO A 201 1.00 -3.49 28.73
N ILE A 202 0.71 -2.64 27.74
CA ILE A 202 -0.39 -1.67 27.78
C ILE A 202 -1.74 -2.37 27.67
N GLU A 203 -1.85 -3.36 26.78
CA GLU A 203 -3.08 -4.15 26.65
C GLU A 203 -3.39 -4.99 27.89
N LYS A 204 -2.37 -5.32 28.70
CA LYS A 204 -2.59 -5.96 30.01
C LYS A 204 -3.11 -4.95 31.03
N GLN A 205 -2.51 -3.76 31.10
CA GLN A 205 -2.94 -2.68 32.00
C GLN A 205 -4.37 -2.22 31.69
N HIS A 206 -4.71 -2.00 30.42
CA HIS A 206 -6.08 -1.61 30.01
C HIS A 206 -7.11 -2.69 30.34
N ARG A 207 -6.79 -3.98 30.11
CA ARG A 207 -7.69 -5.09 30.49
C ARG A 207 -7.92 -5.17 32.00
N GLN A 208 -6.88 -4.93 32.79
CA GLN A 208 -7.00 -4.89 34.26
C GLN A 208 -7.88 -3.73 34.72
N GLN A 209 -7.67 -2.52 34.19
CA GLN A 209 -8.49 -1.36 34.51
C GLN A 209 -9.96 -1.53 34.06
N GLN A 210 -10.21 -2.18 32.93
CA GLN A 210 -11.58 -2.50 32.50
C GLN A 210 -12.25 -3.52 33.43
N ALA A 211 -11.55 -4.61 33.79
CA ALA A 211 -12.08 -5.60 34.72
C ALA A 211 -12.38 -5.00 36.10
N GLU A 212 -11.55 -4.06 36.57
CA GLU A 212 -11.77 -3.32 37.82
C GLU A 212 -12.98 -2.39 37.74
N LYS A 213 -13.15 -1.66 36.63
CA LYS A 213 -14.34 -0.83 36.36
C LYS A 213 -15.63 -1.66 36.24
N GLU A 214 -15.54 -2.86 35.66
CA GLU A 214 -16.66 -3.81 35.55
C GLU A 214 -17.04 -4.48 36.87
N ALA A 215 -16.07 -4.61 37.79
CA ALA A 215 -16.28 -5.11 39.15
C ALA A 215 -16.84 -4.03 40.10
N THR A 216 -16.48 -2.76 39.89
CA THR A 216 -16.93 -1.61 40.71
C THR A 216 -18.20 -0.94 40.18
N GLY A 217 -18.57 -1.15 38.91
CA GLY A 217 -19.78 -0.60 38.30
C GLY A 217 -21.08 -1.25 38.79
N SER A 218 -21.97 -0.43 39.37
CA SER A 218 -23.32 -0.83 39.81
C SER A 218 -24.11 -1.56 38.71
N SER A 219 -24.75 -2.67 39.07
CA SER A 219 -25.52 -3.58 38.20
C SER A 219 -26.59 -2.93 37.29
N ALA A 220 -26.94 -1.66 37.50
CA ALA A 220 -27.82 -0.89 36.63
C ALA A 220 -27.15 -0.45 35.31
N ALA A 221 -25.84 -0.13 35.31
CA ALA A 221 -25.08 0.20 34.11
C ALA A 221 -24.80 -1.05 33.24
N ARG A 222 -24.73 -2.24 33.87
CA ARG A 222 -24.56 -3.52 33.18
C ARG A 222 -25.68 -3.82 32.18
N ARG A 223 -26.93 -3.43 32.45
CA ARG A 223 -28.06 -3.71 31.54
C ARG A 223 -28.16 -2.73 30.38
N SER A 224 -27.82 -1.45 30.56
CA SER A 224 -27.88 -0.46 29.47
C SER A 224 -26.68 -0.52 28.52
N PHE A 225 -25.57 -1.13 28.95
CA PHE A 225 -24.38 -1.44 28.14
C PHE A 225 -24.53 -2.78 27.41
N ALA A 226 -25.10 -3.81 28.07
CA ALA A 226 -25.35 -5.11 27.44
C ALA A 226 -26.46 -5.06 26.37
N SER A 227 -27.40 -4.12 26.44
CA SER A 227 -28.44 -3.91 25.42
C SER A 227 -28.03 -2.93 24.31
N ARG A 228 -26.91 -2.20 24.45
CA ARG A 228 -26.33 -1.32 23.41
C ARG A 228 -25.35 -2.12 22.55
N VAL A 229 -25.92 -3.05 21.79
CA VAL A 229 -25.44 -3.51 20.47
C VAL A 229 -23.92 -3.70 20.37
N ILE A 230 -23.38 -4.70 21.04
CA ILE A 230 -22.19 -5.37 20.51
C ILE A 230 -22.70 -6.25 19.37
N HIS A 231 -22.69 -5.75 18.14
CA HIS A 231 -22.86 -6.63 16.98
C HIS A 231 -21.80 -7.74 17.10
N PRO A 232 -22.16 -9.03 16.97
CA PRO A 232 -21.20 -10.13 17.09
C PRO A 232 -19.99 -10.01 16.14
N ASP A 233 -20.10 -9.18 15.10
CA ASP A 233 -19.05 -8.82 14.16
C ASP A 233 -18.01 -7.79 14.67
N ASP A 234 -18.22 -7.11 15.82
CA ASP A 234 -17.25 -6.15 16.37
C ASP A 234 -16.08 -6.80 17.13
N ARG A 235 -16.15 -8.12 17.35
CA ARG A 235 -15.07 -8.92 17.96
C ARG A 235 -13.85 -9.10 17.04
N SER A 236 -13.87 -8.54 15.83
CA SER A 236 -12.82 -8.68 14.84
C SER A 236 -11.81 -7.53 14.78
N THR A 237 -11.86 -6.54 15.67
CA THR A 237 -10.79 -5.54 15.77
C THR A 237 -9.57 -6.18 16.42
N GLY A 238 -8.79 -6.88 15.60
CA GLY A 238 -7.57 -7.54 16.04
C GLY A 238 -6.72 -6.62 16.93
N THR A 239 -6.14 -7.23 17.97
CA THR A 239 -5.21 -6.61 18.92
C THR A 239 -4.18 -5.73 18.21
N VAL A 240 -3.81 -4.58 18.79
CA VAL A 240 -2.82 -3.65 18.16
C VAL A 240 -1.52 -4.40 17.90
N ARG A 241 -1.12 -5.26 18.83
CA ARG A 241 0.01 -6.19 18.66
C ARG A 241 -0.14 -7.10 17.44
N GLY A 242 -1.32 -7.68 17.23
CA GLY A 242 -1.56 -8.59 16.11
C GLY A 242 -1.48 -7.87 14.76
N SER A 243 -2.06 -6.67 14.66
CA SER A 243 -1.92 -5.83 13.46
C SER A 243 -0.47 -5.40 13.23
N ALA A 244 0.25 -5.08 14.30
CA ALA A 244 1.67 -4.74 14.23
C ALA A 244 2.54 -5.93 13.77
N LEU A 245 2.30 -7.14 14.29
CA LEU A 245 3.00 -8.34 13.85
C LEU A 245 2.72 -8.67 12.38
N LEU A 246 1.46 -8.53 11.94
CA LEU A 246 1.09 -8.76 10.54
C LEU A 246 1.80 -7.77 9.60
N MET A 247 1.86 -6.49 9.97
CA MET A 247 2.58 -5.47 9.20
C MET A 247 4.09 -5.73 9.20
N ALA A 248 4.67 -6.07 10.35
CA ALA A 248 6.10 -6.38 10.46
C ALA A 248 6.48 -7.60 9.60
N PHE A 249 5.64 -8.65 9.62
CA PHE A 249 5.79 -9.81 8.75
C PHE A 249 5.71 -9.43 7.27
N GLY A 250 4.67 -8.71 6.87
CA GLY A 250 4.48 -8.26 5.49
C GLY A 250 5.68 -7.44 5.00
N SER A 251 6.11 -6.45 5.76
CA SER A 251 7.27 -5.65 5.40
C SER A 251 8.58 -6.43 5.39
N ALA A 252 8.82 -7.34 6.34
CA ALA A 252 10.03 -8.17 6.31
C ALA A 252 10.10 -9.04 5.04
N VAL A 253 9.00 -9.69 4.67
CA VAL A 253 8.92 -10.52 3.46
C VAL A 253 9.11 -9.68 2.19
N LEU A 254 8.49 -8.50 2.13
CA LEU A 254 8.66 -7.55 1.03
C LEU A 254 10.10 -7.02 0.93
N THR A 255 10.76 -6.76 2.07
CA THR A 255 12.17 -6.38 2.11
C THR A 255 13.06 -7.49 1.57
N VAL A 256 12.79 -8.76 1.89
CA VAL A 256 13.54 -9.89 1.33
C VAL A 256 13.41 -9.95 -0.19
N GLY A 257 12.19 -9.78 -0.72
CA GLY A 257 11.96 -9.73 -2.18
C GLY A 257 12.65 -8.54 -2.85
N ALA A 258 12.63 -7.37 -2.23
CA ALA A 258 13.36 -6.20 -2.71
C ALA A 258 14.88 -6.41 -2.66
N ALA A 259 15.38 -6.98 -1.57
CA ALA A 259 16.81 -7.25 -1.36
C ALA A 259 17.34 -8.22 -2.41
N TYR A 260 16.60 -9.29 -2.71
CA TYR A 260 16.93 -10.21 -3.79
C TYR A 260 17.12 -9.51 -5.15
N ARG A 261 16.17 -8.63 -5.53
CA ARG A 261 16.25 -7.87 -6.78
C ARG A 261 17.48 -6.96 -6.81
N THR A 262 17.71 -6.26 -5.70
CA THR A 262 18.88 -5.39 -5.53
C THR A 262 20.18 -6.19 -5.63
N THR A 263 20.28 -7.35 -4.99
CA THR A 263 21.44 -8.24 -5.10
C THR A 263 21.70 -8.65 -6.55
N SER A 264 20.67 -8.99 -7.33
CA SER A 264 20.83 -9.37 -8.74
C SER A 264 21.35 -8.23 -9.64
N ILE A 265 21.16 -6.97 -9.23
CA ILE A 265 21.59 -5.77 -9.97
C ILE A 265 22.98 -5.30 -9.50
N LEU A 266 23.28 -5.44 -8.21
CA LEU A 266 24.55 -5.03 -7.62
C LEU A 266 25.66 -6.05 -7.87
N SER A 267 25.31 -7.32 -8.07
CA SER A 267 26.27 -8.39 -8.32
C SER A 267 27.14 -8.12 -9.56
N PRO A 268 28.39 -8.62 -9.56
CA PRO A 268 29.26 -8.53 -10.74
C PRO A 268 28.58 -9.07 -11.99
N ARG A 269 28.77 -8.38 -13.12
CA ARG A 269 28.18 -8.78 -14.40
C ARG A 269 28.76 -10.14 -14.81
N ARG A 270 27.86 -11.09 -15.08
CA ARG A 270 28.20 -12.40 -15.60
C ARG A 270 27.87 -12.51 -17.08
N MET A 271 28.52 -13.45 -17.75
CA MET A 271 28.25 -13.77 -19.15
C MET A 271 26.97 -14.63 -19.24
N PRO A 272 26.21 -14.58 -20.36
CA PRO A 272 25.01 -15.38 -20.55
C PRO A 272 25.20 -16.90 -20.37
N GLY A 273 26.41 -17.42 -20.62
CA GLY A 273 26.75 -18.84 -20.48
C GLY A 273 27.10 -19.30 -19.06
N ASP A 274 27.24 -18.39 -18.09
CA ASP A 274 27.48 -18.71 -16.66
C ASP A 274 26.51 -17.92 -15.76
N PRO A 275 25.21 -18.24 -15.77
CA PRO A 275 24.24 -17.62 -14.87
C PRO A 275 24.50 -18.04 -13.41
N ALA A 276 24.38 -17.09 -12.49
CA ALA A 276 24.36 -17.38 -11.06
C ALA A 276 22.99 -17.92 -10.61
N TRP A 277 22.94 -18.49 -9.40
CA TRP A 277 21.71 -19.05 -8.81
C TRP A 277 20.53 -18.06 -8.74
N TYR A 278 20.80 -16.75 -8.59
CA TYR A 278 19.78 -15.70 -8.55
C TYR A 278 19.31 -15.23 -9.95
N HIS A 279 19.94 -15.72 -11.01
CA HIS A 279 19.43 -15.57 -12.37
C HIS A 279 18.51 -16.73 -12.77
N GLU A 280 18.61 -17.86 -12.08
CA GLU A 280 17.87 -19.07 -12.41
C GLU A 280 16.35 -18.93 -12.25
N ARG A 281 15.63 -19.75 -13.04
CA ARG A 281 14.15 -19.77 -13.06
C ARG A 281 13.52 -20.01 -11.68
N PRO A 282 13.98 -20.97 -10.85
CA PRO A 282 13.36 -21.21 -9.54
C PRO A 282 13.47 -19.97 -8.63
N ALA A 283 14.63 -19.33 -8.59
CA ALA A 283 14.83 -18.12 -7.80
C ALA A 283 13.92 -16.98 -8.29
N TYR A 284 13.76 -16.83 -9.61
CA TYR A 284 12.84 -15.86 -10.19
C TYR A 284 11.40 -16.03 -9.67
N TYR A 285 10.83 -17.24 -9.69
CA TYR A 285 9.46 -17.46 -9.23
C TYR A 285 9.31 -17.32 -7.71
N CYS A 286 10.24 -17.87 -6.94
CA CYS A 286 10.21 -17.78 -5.48
C CYS A 286 10.25 -16.33 -4.98
N PHE A 287 11.23 -15.54 -5.45
CA PHE A 287 11.45 -14.21 -4.92
C PHE A 287 10.60 -13.12 -5.57
N ASN A 288 10.12 -13.32 -6.82
CA ASN A 288 9.32 -12.29 -7.49
C ASN A 288 7.82 -12.48 -7.39
N TYR A 289 7.33 -13.68 -7.11
CA TYR A 289 5.90 -13.98 -7.06
C TYR A 289 5.50 -14.65 -5.73
N MET A 290 6.22 -15.69 -5.32
CA MET A 290 5.82 -16.46 -4.13
C MET A 290 5.86 -15.63 -2.84
N LEU A 291 6.91 -14.83 -2.61
CA LEU A 291 7.01 -14.00 -1.41
C LEU A 291 5.85 -13.02 -1.28
N GLU A 292 5.53 -12.29 -2.34
CA GLU A 292 4.42 -11.36 -2.30
C GLU A 292 3.06 -12.07 -2.27
N LEU A 293 2.93 -13.25 -2.89
CA LEU A 293 1.74 -14.09 -2.75
C LEU A 293 1.51 -14.49 -1.28
N VAL A 294 2.58 -14.84 -0.55
CA VAL A 294 2.50 -15.14 0.89
C VAL A 294 2.02 -13.91 1.68
N VAL A 295 2.48 -12.71 1.34
CA VAL A 295 1.99 -11.47 1.98
C VAL A 295 0.51 -11.24 1.70
N VAL A 296 0.08 -11.37 0.44
CA VAL A 296 -1.34 -11.21 0.07
C VAL A 296 -2.21 -12.28 0.72
N ALA A 297 -1.77 -13.53 0.76
CA ALA A 297 -2.46 -14.61 1.45
C ALA A 297 -2.56 -14.34 2.95
N ALA A 298 -1.50 -13.87 3.60
CA ALA A 298 -1.54 -13.47 5.01
C ALA A 298 -2.55 -12.33 5.23
N TYR A 299 -2.60 -11.33 4.36
CA TYR A 299 -3.55 -10.23 4.47
C TYR A 299 -5.01 -10.68 4.29
N LEU A 300 -5.24 -11.66 3.41
CA LEU A 300 -6.55 -12.29 3.26
C LEU A 300 -6.95 -13.10 4.50
N ILE A 301 -6.09 -14.01 4.98
CA ILE A 301 -6.37 -14.92 6.09
C ILE A 301 -6.59 -14.15 7.40
N PHE A 302 -5.72 -13.18 7.69
CA PHE A 302 -5.79 -12.43 8.95
C PHE A 302 -6.79 -11.27 8.92
N ARG A 303 -7.63 -11.19 7.88
CA ARG A 303 -8.66 -10.15 7.69
C ARG A 303 -8.07 -8.75 7.88
N PHE A 304 -7.05 -8.46 7.09
CA PHE A 304 -6.35 -7.18 7.09
C PHE A 304 -7.30 -5.99 6.94
N ASP A 305 -8.36 -6.15 6.15
CA ASP A 305 -9.43 -5.19 5.95
C ASP A 305 -10.08 -4.72 7.26
N GLN A 306 -10.31 -5.65 8.20
CA GLN A 306 -10.92 -5.33 9.49
C GLN A 306 -9.91 -4.76 10.49
N ARG A 307 -8.66 -5.22 10.43
CA ARG A 307 -7.60 -4.85 11.37
C ARG A 307 -7.13 -3.41 11.25
N PHE A 308 -7.21 -2.85 10.04
CA PHE A 308 -6.72 -1.51 9.71
C PHE A 308 -7.81 -0.54 9.28
N ARG A 309 -9.09 -0.91 9.48
CA ARG A 309 -10.20 0.02 9.30
C ARG A 309 -10.16 1.09 10.38
N GLU A 310 -10.34 2.34 9.97
CA GLU A 310 -10.59 3.45 10.89
C GLU A 310 -12.09 3.57 11.11
N MET A 311 -12.51 3.82 12.35
CA MET A 311 -13.92 4.05 12.66
C MET A 311 -14.30 5.45 12.19
N THR A 312 -15.46 5.56 11.54
CA THR A 312 -16.04 6.86 11.15
C THR A 312 -16.36 7.70 12.39
N GLU A 313 -16.40 9.02 12.26
CA GLU A 313 -16.79 9.93 13.36
C GLU A 313 -18.17 9.56 13.93
N GLU A 314 -19.14 9.23 13.08
CA GLU A 314 -20.46 8.71 13.47
C GLU A 314 -20.38 7.41 14.30
N GLU A 315 -19.48 6.47 13.95
CA GLU A 315 -19.26 5.24 14.72
C GLU A 315 -18.60 5.56 16.08
N GLN A 316 -17.72 6.58 16.13
CA GLN A 316 -17.05 7.03 17.35
C GLN A 316 -17.98 7.78 18.31
N GLU A 317 -18.94 8.54 17.77
CA GLU A 317 -20.02 9.18 18.53
C GLU A 317 -21.00 8.14 19.06
N ALA A 318 -21.40 7.16 18.23
CA ALA A 318 -22.26 6.06 18.64
C ALA A 318 -21.64 5.19 19.76
N GLN A 319 -20.31 5.03 19.77
CA GLN A 319 -19.56 4.35 20.84
C GLN A 319 -19.27 5.23 22.07
N GLY A 320 -19.65 6.52 22.05
CA GLY A 320 -19.40 7.45 23.16
C GLY A 320 -17.92 7.81 23.36
N THR A 321 -17.07 7.57 22.37
CA THR A 321 -15.64 7.94 22.38
C THR A 321 -15.39 9.40 22.01
N LEU A 322 -16.31 10.02 21.27
CA LEU A 322 -16.41 11.47 21.11
C LEU A 322 -17.47 11.97 22.09
N VAL A 323 -17.10 12.90 22.97
CA VAL A 323 -18.09 13.70 23.70
C VAL A 323 -18.78 14.54 22.64
N ALA A 324 -20.05 14.26 22.35
CA ALA A 324 -20.86 15.14 21.50
C ALA A 324 -20.73 16.56 22.07
N PRO A 325 -20.54 17.60 21.23
CA PRO A 325 -20.51 18.97 21.72
C PRO A 325 -21.73 19.19 22.61
N SER A 326 -21.50 19.81 23.77
CA SER A 326 -22.55 20.07 24.75
C SER A 326 -23.75 20.70 24.05
N TYR A 327 -24.98 20.40 24.50
CA TYR A 327 -26.17 21.07 23.98
C TYR A 327 -26.03 22.61 24.00
N SER A 328 -25.22 23.16 24.93
CA SER A 328 -24.83 24.57 24.94
C SER A 328 -24.00 24.98 23.72
N ASP A 329 -22.97 24.23 23.32
CA ASP A 329 -22.12 24.54 22.16
C ASP A 329 -22.93 24.53 20.84
N ARG A 330 -23.92 23.64 20.75
CA ARG A 330 -24.79 23.57 19.57
C ARG A 330 -25.75 24.76 19.51
N LYS A 331 -26.26 25.22 20.65
CA LYS A 331 -27.10 26.41 20.75
C LYS A 331 -26.29 27.69 20.46
N ASP A 332 -25.05 27.76 20.94
CA ASP A 332 -24.14 28.88 20.66
C ASP A 332 -23.74 28.92 19.18
N SER A 333 -23.60 27.75 18.54
CA SER A 333 -23.35 27.64 17.10
C SER A 333 -24.58 28.03 16.26
N GLU A 334 -25.78 27.63 16.67
CA GLU A 334 -27.04 27.99 15.99
C GLU A 334 -27.38 29.48 16.19
N GLU A 335 -27.13 30.05 17.38
CA GLU A 335 -27.27 31.50 17.64
C GLU A 335 -26.19 32.33 16.92
N ALA A 336 -24.95 31.81 16.78
CA ALA A 336 -23.90 32.45 15.99
C ALA A 336 -24.16 32.41 14.48
N VAL A 337 -24.88 31.40 13.98
CA VAL A 337 -25.32 31.32 12.58
C VAL A 337 -26.55 32.19 12.33
N ALA A 338 -27.50 32.24 13.26
CA ALA A 338 -28.68 33.11 13.18
C ALA A 338 -28.31 34.61 13.22
N SER A 339 -27.42 35.02 14.14
CA SER A 339 -26.93 36.41 14.21
C SER A 339 -26.12 36.86 13.00
N ARG A 340 -25.53 35.92 12.24
CA ARG A 340 -24.87 36.21 10.96
C ARG A 340 -25.87 36.42 9.82
N ALA A 341 -27.01 35.73 9.84
CA ALA A 341 -28.07 35.88 8.85
C ALA A 341 -28.85 37.19 9.03
N ASP A 342 -29.05 37.63 10.29
CA ASP A 342 -29.75 38.88 10.59
C ASP A 342 -28.91 40.15 10.29
N GLY A 343 -27.58 40.02 10.24
CA GLY A 343 -26.65 41.11 9.91
C GLY A 343 -26.60 41.49 8.42
N GLU A 344 -27.14 40.65 7.53
CA GLU A 344 -27.12 40.89 6.07
C GLU A 344 -28.37 41.61 5.53
N GLN A 345 -29.38 41.91 6.36
CA GLN A 345 -30.60 42.63 5.93
C GLN A 345 -30.65 44.12 6.32
N GLY A 346 -29.57 44.67 6.91
CA GLY A 346 -29.54 46.04 7.44
C GLY A 346 -28.50 46.96 6.82
N GLY A 347 -28.43 47.07 5.48
CA GLY A 347 -27.62 48.09 4.79
C GLY A 347 -28.50 49.15 4.11
N PRO A 348 -28.33 50.45 4.37
CA PRO A 348 -29.29 51.48 3.93
C PRO A 348 -29.21 51.77 2.42
N LEU A 349 -30.39 51.90 1.81
CA LEU A 349 -30.58 52.54 0.51
C LEU A 349 -30.15 54.02 0.58
N THR A 350 -29.26 54.43 -0.32
CA THR A 350 -29.18 55.81 -0.80
C THR A 350 -29.26 55.81 -2.32
N THR A 351 -30.40 56.29 -2.81
CA THR A 351 -30.71 56.61 -4.20
C THR A 351 -30.17 57.99 -4.59
N ALA A 352 -29.49 58.11 -5.73
CA ALA A 352 -29.52 59.26 -6.67
C ALA A 352 -28.52 58.95 -7.81
N ALA A 353 -28.99 58.71 -9.05
CA ALA A 353 -29.02 59.69 -10.16
C ALA A 353 -27.60 60.14 -10.59
N ALA A 354 -27.14 60.13 -11.85
CA ALA A 354 -27.82 60.16 -13.13
C ALA A 354 -26.83 59.84 -14.29
N SER A 355 -27.41 59.42 -15.43
CA SER A 355 -27.12 59.93 -16.79
C SER A 355 -25.69 59.87 -17.40
N LYS A 356 -25.58 58.99 -18.41
CA LYS A 356 -25.14 59.22 -19.81
C LYS A 356 -23.70 59.64 -20.19
N ASP A 357 -23.30 58.97 -21.27
CA ASP A 357 -22.50 59.40 -22.44
C ASP A 357 -20.95 59.40 -22.36
N ASP A 358 -20.41 58.55 -23.26
CA ASP A 358 -19.34 58.77 -24.25
C ASP A 358 -17.86 59.02 -23.90
N GLU A 359 -17.05 58.29 -24.68
CA GLU A 359 -15.80 58.63 -25.39
C GLU A 359 -14.52 59.12 -24.67
N ILE A 360 -13.42 58.42 -25.05
CA ILE A 360 -12.07 58.92 -25.44
C ILE A 360 -11.29 59.68 -24.35
N VAL A 361 -10.10 59.22 -23.90
CA VAL A 361 -8.80 59.07 -24.60
C VAL A 361 -8.02 57.88 -24.04
#